data_AF-A0A497CU77-F1
#
_entry.id   AF-A0A497CU77-F1
#
_cell.length_a   1.000
_cell.length_b   1.000
_cell.length_c   1.000
_cell.angle_alpha   90.00
_cell.angle_beta   90.00
_cell.angle_gamma   90.00
#
_symmetry.space_group_name_H-M   'P 1'
#
loop_
_entity.id
_entity.type
_entity.pdbx_description
1 polymer ?
#
loop_
_entity_poly.entity_id
_entity_poly.type
_entity_poly.pdbx_seq_one_letter_code
_entity_poly.pdbx_strand_id
1 'polypeptide(L)'
;MPSTDGLVIAPLATAAALDPSVFSKVSATEAIPATWEERARKAWEYYIEEPLVKNCVNSWRTFAVGDEIKITSDDEDVKNDAASLADQLSISAFVKDMILQLLVKGDAVGFKRYTK
;
A
#
# COMPACT_ATOMS: atom_id res chain seq x y z
N MET A 1 -15.80 22.52 44.39
CA MET A 1 -16.59 22.06 43.23
C MET A 1 -15.67 22.07 42.02
N PRO A 2 -15.22 20.92 41.51
CA PRO A 2 -14.44 20.88 40.28
C PRO A 2 -15.39 20.87 39.07
N SER A 3 -15.15 21.74 38.09
CA SER A 3 -15.85 21.73 36.81
C SER A 3 -15.24 20.66 35.90
N THR A 4 -16.11 19.80 35.39
CA THR A 4 -15.89 18.90 34.25
C THR A 4 -15.80 19.71 32.96
N ASP A 5 -14.69 19.61 32.22
CA ASP A 5 -14.67 19.94 30.80
C ASP A 5 -13.69 19.04 30.03
N GLY A 6 -14.27 18.27 29.10
CA GLY A 6 -13.70 17.91 27.81
C GLY A 6 -12.48 16.98 27.77
N LEU A 7 -12.71 15.66 27.78
CA LEU A 7 -11.74 14.69 27.25
C LEU A 7 -11.67 14.88 25.72
N VAL A 8 -10.70 15.68 25.24
CA VAL A 8 -10.40 15.77 23.81
C VAL A 8 -9.69 14.49 23.40
N ILE A 9 -10.41 13.59 22.74
CA ILE A 9 -9.82 12.43 22.07
C ILE A 9 -9.01 13.00 20.89
N ALA A 10 -7.69 13.10 21.06
CA ALA A 10 -6.80 13.42 19.96
C ALA A 10 -6.95 12.34 18.87
N PRO A 11 -7.20 12.70 17.60
CA PRO A 11 -7.24 11.72 16.54
C PRO A 11 -5.84 11.08 16.43
N LEU A 12 -5.84 9.76 16.25
CA LEU A 12 -4.67 8.88 16.08
C LEU A 12 -3.96 9.19 14.75
N ALA A 13 -3.46 10.41 14.62
CA ALA A 13 -2.76 10.92 13.45
C ALA A 13 -1.63 11.86 13.89
N THR A 14 -0.87 11.45 14.91
CA THR A 14 0.54 11.86 14.99
C THR A 14 1.27 11.10 13.88
N ALA A 15 1.05 11.57 12.65
CA ALA A 15 1.93 11.27 11.53
C ALA A 15 3.36 11.51 12.02
N ALA A 16 4.22 10.51 11.81
CA ALA A 16 5.65 10.65 12.02
C ALA A 16 6.08 12.01 11.48
N ALA A 17 6.66 12.85 12.33
CA ALA A 17 7.20 14.15 11.92
C ALA A 17 8.38 13.89 10.98
N LEU A 18 8.08 13.65 9.72
CA LEU A 18 9.03 13.59 8.63
C LEU A 18 9.60 15.00 8.46
N ASP A 19 10.92 15.12 8.43
CA ASP A 19 11.61 16.40 8.31
C ASP A 19 11.09 17.19 7.08
N PRO A 20 10.43 18.34 7.28
CA PRO A 20 9.84 19.13 6.19
C PRO A 20 10.88 19.60 5.17
N SER A 21 12.16 19.66 5.54
CA SER A 21 13.23 20.13 4.65
C SER A 21 13.51 19.15 3.50
N VAL A 22 13.26 17.85 3.70
CA VAL A 22 13.40 16.79 2.68
C VAL A 22 12.34 16.93 1.58
N PHE A 23 11.18 17.51 1.90
CA PHE A 23 10.05 17.71 0.98
C PHE A 23 9.85 19.18 0.58
N SER A 24 10.83 20.05 0.79
CA SER A 24 10.69 21.50 0.51
C SER A 24 10.36 21.83 -0.96
N LYS A 25 10.72 20.95 -1.91
CA LYS A 25 10.29 21.03 -3.32
C LYS A 25 8.94 20.36 -3.63
N VAL A 26 8.47 19.49 -2.74
CA VAL A 26 7.17 18.80 -2.78
C VAL A 26 6.24 19.42 -1.74
N SER A 27 6.38 20.72 -1.48
CA SER A 27 5.30 21.48 -0.85
C SER A 27 4.24 21.65 -1.92
N ALA A 28 3.37 20.66 -2.06
CA ALA A 28 2.19 20.74 -2.90
C ALA A 28 1.30 21.87 -2.36
N THR A 29 1.57 23.10 -2.84
CA THR A 29 0.71 24.27 -2.64
C THR A 29 -0.64 24.08 -3.37
N GLU A 30 -0.75 23.06 -4.20
CA GLU A 30 -2.01 22.59 -4.75
C GLU A 30 -2.83 21.90 -3.66
N ALA A 31 -4.01 22.43 -3.36
CA ALA A 31 -4.96 21.83 -2.45
C ALA A 31 -5.10 20.32 -2.72
N ILE A 32 -4.97 19.50 -1.67
CA ILE A 32 -5.22 18.07 -1.76
C ILE A 32 -6.63 17.88 -2.38
N PRO A 33 -6.76 17.12 -3.48
CA PRO A 33 -8.05 16.99 -4.16
C PRO A 33 -9.17 16.54 -3.20
N ALA A 34 -10.41 16.94 -3.47
CA ALA A 34 -11.51 16.65 -2.54
C ALA A 34 -11.98 15.20 -2.64
N THR A 35 -12.03 14.65 -3.86
CA THR A 35 -12.51 13.29 -4.12
C THR A 35 -11.38 12.27 -3.97
N TRP A 36 -11.75 11.03 -3.66
CA TRP A 36 -10.78 9.94 -3.55
C TRP A 36 -10.15 9.63 -4.92
N GLU A 37 -10.93 9.67 -6.00
CA GLU A 37 -10.50 9.35 -7.36
C GLU A 37 -9.39 10.28 -7.86
N GLU A 38 -9.52 11.58 -7.56
CA GLU A 38 -8.51 12.58 -7.92
C GLU A 38 -7.23 12.42 -7.08
N ARG A 39 -7.36 12.11 -5.79
CA ARG A 39 -6.21 11.79 -4.93
C ARG A 39 -5.49 10.55 -5.43
N ALA A 40 -6.22 9.49 -5.76
CA ALA A 40 -5.66 8.24 -6.25
C ALA A 40 -4.92 8.44 -7.58
N ARG A 41 -5.51 9.21 -8.51
CA ARG A 41 -4.86 9.57 -9.79
C ARG A 41 -3.55 10.32 -9.55
N LYS A 42 -3.59 11.37 -8.72
CA LYS A 42 -2.42 12.20 -8.42
C LYS A 42 -1.33 11.43 -7.69
N ALA A 43 -1.69 10.54 -6.76
CA ALA A 43 -0.73 9.67 -6.09
C ALA A 43 -0.05 8.70 -7.06
N TRP A 44 -0.80 8.17 -8.04
CA TRP A 44 -0.26 7.32 -9.09
C TRP A 44 0.69 8.08 -10.03
N GLU A 45 0.33 9.31 -10.40
CA GLU A 45 1.18 10.23 -11.17
C GLU A 45 2.50 10.50 -10.43
N TYR A 46 2.44 10.89 -9.15
CA TYR A 46 3.64 11.07 -8.32
C TYR A 46 4.49 9.80 -8.23
N TYR A 47 3.88 8.61 -8.10
CA TYR A 47 4.63 7.35 -8.08
C TYR A 47 5.38 7.09 -9.39
N ILE A 48 4.84 7.52 -10.54
CA ILE A 48 5.47 7.35 -11.84
C ILE A 48 6.55 8.41 -12.08
N GLU A 49 6.23 9.67 -11.79
CA GLU A 49 7.03 10.82 -12.19
C GLU A 49 8.14 11.17 -11.21
N GLU A 50 7.94 10.94 -9.91
CA GLU A 50 8.90 11.31 -8.87
C GLU A 50 9.76 10.11 -8.44
N PRO A 51 11.06 10.06 -8.80
CA PRO A 51 11.91 8.91 -8.49
C PRO A 51 12.03 8.66 -6.98
N LEU A 52 11.98 9.71 -6.16
CA LEU A 52 12.02 9.59 -4.70
C LEU A 52 10.79 8.85 -4.15
N VAL A 53 9.60 9.17 -4.66
CA VAL A 53 8.35 8.52 -4.26
C VAL A 53 8.37 7.06 -4.72
N LYS A 54 8.74 6.82 -5.99
CA LYS A 54 8.87 5.48 -6.56
C LYS A 54 9.80 4.58 -5.75
N ASN A 55 10.99 5.10 -5.42
CA ASN A 55 12.00 4.35 -4.68
C ASN A 55 11.53 4.05 -3.25
N CYS A 56 10.94 5.02 -2.56
CA CYS A 56 10.39 4.82 -1.22
C CYS A 56 9.31 3.73 -1.21
N VAL A 57 8.33 3.80 -2.12
CA VAL A 57 7.25 2.80 -2.23
C VAL A 57 7.81 1.42 -2.57
N ASN A 58 8.77 1.33 -3.48
CA ASN A 58 9.39 0.05 -3.84
C ASN A 58 10.19 -0.56 -2.68
N SER A 59 10.93 0.26 -1.90
CA SER A 59 11.61 -0.21 -0.69
C SER A 59 10.62 -0.73 0.34
N TRP A 60 9.54 0.02 0.60
CA TRP A 60 8.47 -0.43 1.51
C TRP A 60 7.80 -1.71 1.05
N ARG A 61 7.56 -1.85 -0.26
CA ARG A 61 7.02 -3.09 -0.83
C ARG A 61 7.93 -4.28 -0.57
N THR A 62 9.24 -4.14 -0.73
CA THR A 62 10.20 -5.20 -0.40
C THR A 62 10.15 -5.56 1.09
N PHE A 63 10.05 -4.58 1.99
CA PHE A 63 9.97 -4.85 3.43
C PHE A 63 8.64 -5.50 3.85
N ALA A 64 7.52 -5.04 3.28
CA ALA A 64 6.20 -5.51 3.66
C ALA A 64 5.89 -6.91 3.12
N VAL A 65 6.33 -7.21 1.89
CA VAL A 65 6.00 -8.48 1.20
C VAL A 65 7.14 -9.49 1.26
N GLY A 66 8.38 -9.01 1.41
CA GLY A 66 9.55 -9.85 1.23
C GLY A 66 9.65 -10.39 -0.20
N ASP A 67 10.40 -11.48 -0.33
CA ASP A 67 10.71 -12.07 -1.63
C ASP A 67 9.57 -12.96 -2.15
N GLU A 68 8.84 -13.64 -1.27
CA GLU A 68 7.89 -14.70 -1.67
C GLU A 68 6.65 -14.80 -0.77
N ILE A 69 5.52 -15.19 -1.38
CA ILE A 69 4.29 -15.55 -0.68
C ILE A 69 4.33 -17.05 -0.41
N LYS A 70 4.41 -17.42 0.87
CA LYS A 70 4.46 -18.82 1.29
C LYS A 70 3.06 -19.42 1.37
N ILE A 71 2.86 -20.54 0.67
CA ILE A 71 1.68 -21.39 0.84
C ILE A 71 2.02 -22.47 1.87
N THR A 72 1.10 -22.66 2.83
CA THR A 72 1.28 -23.62 3.92
C THR A 72 0.02 -24.45 4.10
N SER A 73 0.19 -25.71 4.46
CA SER A 73 -0.85 -26.68 4.77
C SER A 73 -0.24 -27.75 5.66
N ASP A 74 -1.04 -28.37 6.53
CA ASP A 74 -0.61 -29.49 7.38
C ASP A 74 -0.49 -30.81 6.58
N ASP A 75 -1.17 -30.87 5.43
CA ASP A 75 -1.04 -31.94 4.44
C ASP A 75 -0.02 -31.51 3.37
N GLU A 76 1.04 -32.30 3.20
CA GLU A 76 2.14 -32.02 2.26
C GLU A 76 1.74 -32.21 0.80
N ASP A 77 0.86 -33.15 0.47
CA ASP A 77 0.40 -33.35 -0.90
C ASP A 77 -0.45 -32.16 -1.34
N VAL A 78 -1.38 -31.73 -0.49
CA VAL A 78 -2.20 -30.52 -0.72
C VAL A 78 -1.33 -29.27 -0.83
N LYS A 79 -0.29 -29.16 0.00
CA LYS A 79 0.64 -28.02 -0.04
C LYS A 79 1.37 -27.94 -1.37
N ASN A 80 1.87 -29.06 -1.88
CA ASN A 80 2.60 -29.13 -3.14
C ASN A 80 1.71 -28.83 -4.35
N ASP A 81 0.49 -29.36 -4.36
CA ASP A 81 -0.50 -29.08 -5.40
C ASP A 81 -0.91 -27.61 -5.39
N ALA A 82 -1.18 -27.04 -4.21
CA ALA A 82 -1.53 -25.63 -4.06
C ALA A 82 -0.37 -24.70 -4.47
N ALA A 83 0.87 -25.04 -4.13
CA ALA A 83 2.05 -24.29 -4.54
C ALA A 83 2.22 -24.31 -6.07
N SER A 84 2.08 -25.48 -6.69
CA SER A 84 2.17 -25.64 -8.14
C SER A 84 1.08 -24.85 -8.86
N LEU A 85 -0.16 -24.91 -8.38
CA LEU A 85 -1.26 -24.14 -8.93
C LEU A 85 -1.04 -22.64 -8.75
N ALA A 86 -0.54 -22.19 -7.60
CA ALA A 86 -0.29 -20.78 -7.36
C ALA A 86 0.79 -20.20 -8.27
N ASP A 87 1.81 -20.99 -8.61
CA ASP A 87 2.84 -20.62 -9.58
C ASP A 87 2.25 -20.51 -11.01
N GLN A 88 1.52 -21.54 -11.46
CA GLN A 88 0.81 -21.51 -12.76
C GLN A 88 -0.13 -20.32 -12.89
N LEU A 89 -0.81 -19.99 -11.79
CA LEU A 89 -1.70 -18.86 -11.74
C LEU A 89 -0.95 -17.54 -11.52
N SER A 90 0.36 -17.51 -11.25
CA SER A 90 1.10 -16.28 -10.94
C SER A 90 0.47 -15.49 -9.79
N ILE A 91 0.11 -16.18 -8.70
CA ILE A 91 -0.53 -15.57 -7.52
C ILE A 91 0.40 -14.56 -6.86
N SER A 92 1.71 -14.86 -6.77
CA SER A 92 2.71 -13.96 -6.20
C SER A 92 2.76 -12.61 -6.92
N ALA A 93 2.76 -12.62 -8.26
CA ALA A 93 2.75 -11.39 -9.05
C ALA A 93 1.46 -10.58 -8.83
N PHE A 94 0.32 -11.27 -8.79
CA PHE A 94 -0.99 -10.64 -8.58
C PHE A 94 -1.11 -9.96 -7.21
N VAL A 95 -0.74 -10.64 -6.13
CA VAL A 95 -0.78 -10.05 -4.78
C VAL A 95 0.22 -8.91 -4.66
N LYS A 96 1.42 -9.04 -5.23
CA LYS A 96 2.42 -7.96 -5.24
C LYS A 96 1.93 -6.72 -5.98
N ASP A 97 1.13 -6.87 -7.04
CA ASP A 97 0.49 -5.74 -7.73
C ASP A 97 -0.59 -5.07 -6.87
N MET A 98 -1.44 -5.88 -6.21
CA MET A 98 -2.43 -5.33 -5.27
C MET A 98 -1.78 -4.53 -4.13
N ILE A 99 -0.67 -5.03 -3.59
CA ILE A 99 0.06 -4.32 -2.53
C ILE A 99 0.68 -3.03 -3.05
N LEU A 100 1.21 -3.03 -4.28
CA LEU A 100 1.66 -1.79 -4.92
C LEU A 100 0.53 -0.77 -5.02
N GLN A 101 -0.65 -1.20 -5.47
CA GLN A 101 -1.83 -0.33 -5.52
C GLN A 101 -2.20 0.22 -4.14
N LEU A 102 -2.23 -0.63 -3.12
CA LEU A 102 -2.52 -0.22 -1.74
C LEU A 102 -1.51 0.81 -1.23
N LEU A 103 -0.22 0.59 -1.47
CA LEU A 103 0.85 1.49 -1.03
C LEU A 103 0.82 2.85 -1.74
N VAL A 104 0.40 2.88 -3.02
CA VAL A 104 0.39 4.12 -3.81
C VAL A 104 -0.87 4.94 -3.56
N LYS A 105 -2.06 4.33 -3.65
CA LYS A 105 -3.35 5.06 -3.61
C LYS A 105 -4.21 4.77 -2.38
N GLY A 106 -3.75 3.93 -1.45
CA GLY A 106 -4.44 3.63 -0.19
C GLY A 106 -5.59 2.63 -0.29
N ASP A 107 -5.90 2.14 -1.48
CA ASP A 107 -6.94 1.13 -1.73
C ASP A 107 -6.52 0.23 -2.92
N ALA A 108 -6.96 -1.02 -2.92
CA ALA A 108 -6.68 -1.98 -3.97
C ALA A 108 -7.82 -2.99 -4.12
N VAL A 109 -8.26 -3.18 -5.37
CA VAL A 109 -9.20 -4.25 -5.74
C VAL A 109 -8.50 -5.16 -6.73
N GLY A 110 -8.39 -6.44 -6.36
CA GLY A 110 -7.82 -7.47 -7.22
C GLY A 110 -8.93 -8.28 -7.88
N PHE A 111 -8.95 -8.29 -9.21
CA PHE A 111 -9.80 -9.18 -9.98
C PHE A 111 -8.94 -10.07 -10.86
N LYS A 112 -9.08 -11.38 -10.70
CA LYS A 112 -8.35 -12.37 -11.49
C LYS A 112 -9.35 -13.30 -12.16
N ARG A 113 -9.35 -13.28 -13.50
CA ARG A 113 -10.20 -14.16 -14.30
C ARG A 113 -9.37 -15.35 -14.76
N TYR A 114 -9.80 -16.53 -14.39
CA TYR A 114 -9.26 -17.78 -14.91
C TYR A 114 -10.04 -18.11 -16.19
N THR A 115 -9.37 -18.04 -17.34
CA THR A 115 -9.95 -18.56 -18.58
C THR A 115 -10.07 -20.08 -18.43
N LYS A 116 -11.24 -20.63 -18.74
CA LYS A 116 -11.47 -22.08 -18.76
C LYS A 116 -10.63 -22.76 -19.84
#